data_AF-A0A966KPV7-F1
#
_entry.id   AF-A0A966KPV7-F1
#
_cell.length_a   1.000
_cell.length_b   1.000
_cell.length_c   1.000
_cell.angle_alpha   90.00
_cell.angle_beta   90.00
_cell.angle_gamma   90.00
#
_symmetry.space_group_name_H-M   'P 1'
#
loop_
_entity.id
_entity.type
_entity.pdbx_description
1 polymer ?
#
loop_
_entity_poly.entity_id
_entity_poly.type
_entity_poly.pdbx_seq_one_letter_code
_entity_poly.pdbx_strand_id
1 'polypeptide(L)'
;MGFNTNTREQWENFCILIERPDLIESAEFALLGARVARAAEWNAIVHAWTTQHPTAEIVERAAALRIPVAPVSDGRSVIELDHAVQRGVFIDDPLGQFVMPHRPFTIDGEATPRPGPAPTIGADTDTPMPVRRGRRSPVGHAPLPLAGLTVVDLTAWWAGPSAAATFAALGADVVHVESTRRMDAMRTAGGLFYGRDQWWEYSAFFLSANTNKRGITLDLDRDEGRSMLLELVERADLVIENFTPRVLENFGLTWEVIHATNPSAIMVRMPAFGLSGPWRDRPGFAQTMEQITGLAWMTGHVEDQPRIQRGPCDPNGGLHAVFAALVALERRDRTGFGCFVEAPMFDAALAIAAEPVLEWSAHGVMVERMGNRGPTAAPQNLYPAAEVEQWVAIACETDAQWRALCEVMELDEELADGSLVTMEGRRAHQDRLDERIGAWVGARDANAAVGALRSAGVPVAVAADHRRASFHEQMIARHFFETIEHPVVGTHPTPTMPFRYASVERWLRRPAPTIGQHNDEILGVIGTRPQGV
;
A
#
# COMPACT_ATOMS: atom_id res chain seq x y z
N MET A 1 -12.90 -14.83 -5.21
CA MET A 1 -12.35 -13.76 -6.06
C MET A 1 -12.90 -12.42 -5.62
N GLY A 2 -12.29 -11.32 -6.03
CA GLY A 2 -12.84 -9.99 -5.76
C GLY A 2 -12.76 -9.05 -6.94
N PHE A 3 -13.73 -8.15 -7.00
CA PHE A 3 -13.87 -7.11 -8.02
C PHE A 3 -13.64 -5.74 -7.41
N ASN A 4 -13.08 -4.82 -8.20
CA ASN A 4 -12.93 -3.42 -7.81
C ASN A 4 -13.52 -2.51 -8.87
N THR A 5 -14.65 -1.87 -8.53
CA THR A 5 -15.39 -0.95 -9.42
C THR A 5 -15.33 0.47 -8.89
N ASN A 6 -14.18 1.10 -9.05
CA ASN A 6 -13.89 2.44 -8.52
C ASN A 6 -14.32 3.57 -9.47
N THR A 7 -14.45 3.29 -10.76
CA THR A 7 -14.93 4.27 -11.76
C THR A 7 -16.34 3.93 -12.25
N ARG A 8 -17.02 4.92 -12.84
CA ARG A 8 -18.34 4.71 -13.47
C ARG A 8 -18.28 3.68 -14.59
N GLU A 9 -17.27 3.75 -15.45
CA GLU A 9 -17.05 2.77 -16.53
C GLU A 9 -16.88 1.35 -15.98
N GLN A 10 -16.09 1.19 -14.90
CA GLN A 10 -15.93 -0.12 -14.25
C GLN A 10 -17.24 -0.64 -13.65
N TRP A 11 -18.07 0.24 -13.09
CA TRP A 11 -19.41 -0.12 -12.60
C TRP A 11 -20.33 -0.59 -13.73
N GLU A 12 -20.42 0.18 -14.81
CA GLU A 12 -21.24 -0.15 -15.99
C GLU A 12 -20.83 -1.49 -16.59
N ASN A 13 -19.53 -1.69 -16.80
CA ASN A 13 -18.97 -2.95 -17.30
C ASN A 13 -19.23 -4.11 -16.35
N PHE A 14 -19.18 -3.88 -15.03
CA PHE A 14 -19.48 -4.91 -14.04
C PHE A 14 -20.95 -5.34 -14.08
N CYS A 15 -21.89 -4.41 -14.20
CA CYS A 15 -23.30 -4.73 -14.39
C CYS A 15 -23.56 -5.54 -15.65
N ILE A 16 -22.84 -5.24 -16.75
CA ILE A 16 -22.89 -6.04 -17.98
C ILE A 16 -22.33 -7.44 -17.75
N LEU A 17 -21.18 -7.57 -17.05
CA LEU A 17 -20.56 -8.86 -16.73
C LEU A 17 -21.51 -9.81 -15.99
N ILE A 18 -22.19 -9.30 -14.97
CA ILE A 18 -23.11 -10.10 -14.14
C ILE A 18 -24.53 -10.21 -14.73
N GLU A 19 -24.70 -9.81 -16.00
CA GLU A 19 -25.96 -9.90 -16.74
C GLU A 19 -27.11 -9.10 -16.09
N ARG A 20 -26.77 -7.98 -15.45
CA ARG A 20 -27.70 -7.06 -14.78
C ARG A 20 -27.54 -5.61 -15.25
N PRO A 21 -27.69 -5.32 -16.56
CA PRO A 21 -27.61 -3.95 -17.07
C PRO A 21 -28.71 -3.03 -16.52
N ASP A 22 -29.81 -3.60 -16.02
CA ASP A 22 -30.88 -2.87 -15.34
C ASP A 22 -30.41 -2.15 -14.07
N LEU A 23 -29.30 -2.59 -13.46
CA LEU A 23 -28.75 -1.99 -12.25
C LEU A 23 -27.92 -0.73 -12.50
N ILE A 24 -27.53 -0.46 -13.76
CA ILE A 24 -26.61 0.64 -14.10
C ILE A 24 -27.15 2.00 -13.63
N GLU A 25 -28.42 2.28 -13.94
CA GLU A 25 -29.12 3.52 -13.60
C GLU A 25 -30.12 3.33 -12.44
N SER A 26 -30.04 2.21 -11.72
CA SER A 26 -30.93 1.92 -10.60
C SER A 26 -30.73 2.92 -9.47
N ALA A 27 -31.81 3.55 -9.00
CA ALA A 27 -31.75 4.44 -7.83
C ALA A 27 -31.24 3.71 -6.56
N GLU A 28 -31.38 2.38 -6.52
CA GLU A 28 -31.01 1.54 -5.37
C GLU A 28 -29.53 1.13 -5.38
N PHE A 29 -28.91 1.03 -6.56
CA PHE A 29 -27.58 0.44 -6.70
C PHE A 29 -26.59 1.23 -7.55
N ALA A 30 -27.00 2.28 -8.29
CA ALA A 30 -26.09 3.05 -9.14
C ALA A 30 -25.03 3.80 -8.33
N LEU A 31 -25.40 4.29 -7.13
CA LEU A 31 -24.48 5.02 -6.24
C LEU A 31 -23.81 4.09 -5.25
N LEU A 32 -22.50 4.29 -5.01
CA LEU A 32 -21.72 3.51 -4.05
C LEU A 32 -22.33 3.53 -2.64
N GLY A 33 -22.76 4.70 -2.17
CA GLY A 33 -23.40 4.83 -0.85
C GLY A 33 -24.67 3.99 -0.71
N ALA A 34 -25.47 3.89 -1.78
CA ALA A 34 -26.67 3.06 -1.79
C ALA A 34 -26.33 1.55 -1.75
N ARG A 35 -25.31 1.12 -2.52
CA ARG A 35 -24.79 -0.25 -2.46
C ARG A 35 -24.27 -0.62 -1.07
N VAL A 36 -23.56 0.31 -0.40
CA VAL A 36 -23.05 0.09 0.97
C VAL A 36 -24.20 -0.02 1.98
N ALA A 37 -25.22 0.84 1.88
CA ALA A 37 -26.40 0.76 2.74
C ALA A 37 -27.21 -0.53 2.54
N ARG A 38 -27.17 -1.10 1.32
CA ARG A 38 -27.84 -2.35 0.93
C ARG A 38 -26.86 -3.50 0.72
N ALA A 39 -25.75 -3.53 1.47
CA ALA A 39 -24.64 -4.44 1.23
C ALA A 39 -25.04 -5.92 1.20
N ALA A 40 -25.97 -6.35 2.06
CA ALA A 40 -26.43 -7.73 2.09
C ALA A 40 -27.15 -8.14 0.78
N GLU A 41 -28.05 -7.28 0.29
CA GLU A 41 -28.77 -7.49 -0.96
C GLU A 41 -27.85 -7.39 -2.17
N TRP A 42 -26.95 -6.41 -2.18
CA TRP A 42 -25.93 -6.28 -3.20
C TRP A 42 -25.05 -7.53 -3.31
N ASN A 43 -24.55 -8.04 -2.17
CA ASN A 43 -23.74 -9.24 -2.15
C ASN A 43 -24.54 -10.47 -2.60
N ALA A 44 -25.82 -10.57 -2.26
CA ALA A 44 -26.67 -11.66 -2.74
C ALA A 44 -26.83 -11.65 -4.27
N ILE A 45 -27.00 -10.47 -4.89
CA ILE A 45 -27.04 -10.31 -6.35
C ILE A 45 -25.74 -10.78 -6.99
N VAL A 46 -24.60 -10.31 -6.47
CA VAL A 46 -23.28 -10.68 -7.00
C VAL A 46 -23.03 -12.18 -6.82
N HIS A 47 -23.32 -12.74 -5.64
CA HIS A 47 -23.15 -14.16 -5.35
C HIS A 47 -23.99 -15.04 -6.24
N ALA A 48 -25.25 -14.68 -6.49
CA ALA A 48 -26.15 -15.44 -7.36
C ALA A 48 -25.56 -15.66 -8.75
N TRP A 49 -24.77 -14.72 -9.27
CA TRP A 49 -24.03 -14.89 -10.51
C TRP A 49 -22.68 -15.60 -10.28
N THR A 50 -21.83 -15.13 -9.36
CA THR A 50 -20.46 -15.66 -9.21
C THR A 50 -20.40 -17.14 -8.82
N THR A 51 -21.40 -17.68 -8.11
CA THR A 51 -21.42 -19.11 -7.73
C THR A 51 -21.76 -20.04 -8.89
N GLN A 52 -22.20 -19.50 -10.04
CA GLN A 52 -22.55 -20.28 -11.23
C GLN A 52 -21.37 -20.43 -12.21
N HIS A 53 -20.28 -19.69 -12.02
CA HIS A 53 -19.16 -19.64 -12.95
C HIS A 53 -17.84 -20.02 -12.27
N PRO A 54 -16.94 -20.78 -12.93
CA PRO A 54 -15.59 -21.02 -12.46
C PRO A 54 -14.78 -19.73 -12.30
N THR A 55 -13.87 -19.69 -11.31
CA THR A 55 -13.05 -18.51 -11.03
C THR A 55 -12.21 -18.07 -12.24
N ALA A 56 -11.58 -18.99 -12.97
CA ALA A 56 -10.78 -18.65 -14.14
C ALA A 56 -11.61 -17.97 -15.24
N GLU A 57 -12.82 -18.47 -15.51
CA GLU A 57 -13.74 -17.93 -16.51
C GLU A 57 -14.18 -16.50 -16.17
N ILE A 58 -14.56 -16.26 -14.92
CA ILE A 58 -14.96 -14.92 -14.49
C ILE A 58 -13.79 -13.93 -14.61
N VAL A 59 -12.58 -14.32 -14.19
CA VAL A 59 -11.38 -13.45 -14.30
C VAL A 59 -11.09 -13.10 -15.76
N GLU A 60 -11.20 -14.06 -16.67
CA GLU A 60 -11.01 -13.82 -18.11
C GLU A 60 -12.06 -12.87 -18.69
N ARG A 61 -13.35 -13.12 -18.42
CA ARG A 61 -14.46 -12.26 -18.87
C ARG A 61 -14.34 -10.83 -18.32
N ALA A 62 -14.03 -10.70 -17.04
CA ALA A 62 -13.86 -9.41 -16.39
C ALA A 62 -12.63 -8.65 -16.92
N ALA A 63 -11.52 -9.34 -17.18
CA ALA A 63 -10.33 -8.75 -17.80
C ALA A 63 -10.64 -8.22 -19.21
N ALA A 64 -11.43 -8.93 -20.02
CA ALA A 64 -11.87 -8.48 -21.34
C ALA A 64 -12.70 -7.18 -21.27
N LEU A 65 -13.46 -6.99 -20.18
CA LEU A 65 -14.24 -5.78 -19.90
C LEU A 65 -13.46 -4.72 -19.11
N ARG A 66 -12.14 -4.89 -18.91
CA ARG A 66 -11.26 -3.99 -18.14
C ARG A 66 -11.75 -3.74 -16.72
N ILE A 67 -12.41 -4.72 -16.11
CA ILE A 67 -12.78 -4.69 -14.70
C ILE A 67 -11.58 -5.20 -13.90
N PRO A 68 -11.02 -4.41 -12.96
CA PRO A 68 -10.01 -4.91 -12.05
C PRO A 68 -10.59 -6.06 -11.20
N VAL A 69 -9.98 -7.22 -11.34
CA VAL A 69 -10.40 -8.47 -10.72
C VAL A 69 -9.19 -9.33 -10.43
N ALA A 70 -9.25 -10.10 -9.34
CA ALA A 70 -8.27 -11.13 -9.06
C ALA A 70 -8.92 -12.37 -8.41
N PRO A 71 -8.34 -13.57 -8.64
CA PRO A 71 -8.60 -14.69 -7.74
C PRO A 71 -8.12 -14.32 -6.32
N VAL A 72 -8.72 -14.96 -5.31
CA VAL A 72 -8.10 -14.97 -3.98
C VAL A 72 -7.16 -16.16 -3.98
N SER A 73 -5.85 -15.89 -3.92
CA SER A 73 -4.83 -16.93 -3.91
C SER A 73 -4.37 -17.22 -2.49
N ASP A 74 -3.78 -18.39 -2.31
CA ASP A 74 -3.08 -18.86 -1.13
C ASP A 74 -1.59 -19.10 -1.47
N GLY A 75 -0.80 -19.64 -0.53
CA GLY A 75 0.63 -19.87 -0.72
C GLY A 75 0.99 -20.80 -1.89
N ARG A 76 0.06 -21.69 -2.28
CA ARG A 76 0.22 -22.62 -3.41
C ARG A 76 -0.22 -22.01 -4.73
N SER A 77 -1.45 -21.51 -4.77
CA SER A 77 -2.06 -21.04 -6.00
C SER A 77 -1.36 -19.80 -6.54
N VAL A 78 -0.75 -18.96 -5.69
CA VAL A 78 0.00 -17.78 -6.14
C VAL A 78 1.27 -18.15 -6.93
N ILE A 79 1.98 -19.22 -6.54
CA ILE A 79 3.18 -19.69 -7.25
C ILE A 79 2.84 -20.40 -8.57
N GLU A 80 1.62 -20.95 -8.67
CA GLU A 80 1.10 -21.64 -9.86
C GLU A 80 0.44 -20.67 -10.88
N LEU A 81 0.28 -19.38 -10.55
CA LEU A 81 -0.31 -18.39 -11.45
C LEU A 81 0.50 -18.27 -12.74
N ASP A 82 -0.18 -18.34 -13.89
CA ASP A 82 0.40 -18.17 -15.23
C ASP A 82 1.25 -16.90 -15.34
N HIS A 83 0.77 -15.80 -14.74
CA HIS A 83 1.49 -14.54 -14.70
C HIS A 83 2.77 -14.60 -13.88
N ALA A 84 2.71 -15.18 -12.68
CA ALA A 84 3.88 -15.29 -11.79
C ALA A 84 4.95 -16.21 -12.41
N VAL A 85 4.52 -17.33 -13.01
CA VAL A 85 5.39 -18.27 -13.71
C VAL A 85 6.05 -17.60 -14.93
N GLN A 86 5.27 -16.94 -15.80
CA GLN A 86 5.83 -16.34 -17.02
C GLN A 86 6.80 -15.19 -16.73
N ARG A 87 6.58 -14.45 -15.64
CA ARG A 87 7.49 -13.37 -15.20
C ARG A 87 8.68 -13.86 -14.37
N GLY A 88 8.70 -15.12 -13.94
CA GLY A 88 9.74 -15.63 -13.04
C GLY A 88 9.73 -14.91 -11.68
N VAL A 89 8.54 -14.60 -11.16
CA VAL A 89 8.34 -13.85 -9.91
C VAL A 89 8.90 -14.61 -8.71
N PHE A 90 8.81 -15.93 -8.74
CA PHE A 90 9.37 -16.78 -7.69
C PHE A 90 10.70 -17.36 -8.16
N ILE A 91 11.70 -17.28 -7.27
CA ILE A 91 13.02 -17.86 -7.47
C ILE A 91 13.31 -18.87 -6.35
N ASP A 92 14.09 -19.89 -6.67
CA ASP A 92 14.61 -20.80 -5.65
C ASP A 92 15.48 -20.04 -4.66
N ASP A 93 15.37 -20.40 -3.38
CA ASP A 93 16.35 -19.99 -2.39
C ASP A 93 17.76 -20.52 -2.78
N PRO A 94 18.84 -19.93 -2.23
CA PRO A 94 20.21 -20.31 -2.60
C PRO A 94 20.55 -21.78 -2.41
N LEU A 95 19.81 -22.52 -1.56
CA LEU A 95 19.97 -23.94 -1.29
C LEU A 95 18.95 -24.84 -2.02
N GLY A 96 17.99 -24.28 -2.74
CA GLY A 96 16.97 -25.03 -3.49
C GLY A 96 15.97 -25.81 -2.61
N GLN A 97 15.74 -25.35 -1.39
CA GLN A 97 14.83 -25.93 -0.39
C GLN A 97 13.42 -25.35 -0.46
N PHE A 98 13.27 -24.09 -0.87
CA PHE A 98 11.97 -23.42 -1.00
C PHE A 98 12.02 -22.34 -2.09
N VAL A 99 10.86 -21.76 -2.43
CA VAL A 99 10.79 -20.63 -3.37
C VAL A 99 10.45 -19.34 -2.62
N MET A 100 10.98 -18.22 -3.09
CA MET A 100 10.72 -16.91 -2.53
C MET A 100 10.43 -15.89 -3.64
N PRO A 101 9.64 -14.84 -3.36
CA PRO A 101 9.50 -13.73 -4.29
C PRO A 101 10.86 -13.11 -4.62
N HIS A 102 11.09 -12.81 -5.89
CA HIS A 102 12.20 -11.98 -6.33
C HIS A 102 12.07 -10.54 -5.80
N ARG A 103 13.11 -9.71 -5.99
CA ARG A 103 13.03 -8.31 -5.59
C ARG A 103 11.97 -7.57 -6.41
N PRO A 104 11.21 -6.64 -5.81
CA PRO A 104 10.00 -6.09 -6.42
C PRO A 104 10.23 -4.96 -7.43
N PHE A 105 11.38 -4.97 -8.09
CA PHE A 105 11.71 -4.04 -9.15
C PHE A 105 12.85 -4.59 -10.03
N THR A 106 12.92 -4.08 -11.26
CA THR A 106 14.04 -4.30 -12.18
C THR A 106 14.63 -2.96 -12.60
N ILE A 107 15.90 -2.97 -13.02
CA ILE A 107 16.57 -1.79 -13.60
C ILE A 107 17.13 -2.20 -14.96
N ASP A 108 16.75 -1.50 -16.03
CA ASP A 108 17.05 -1.83 -17.44
C ASP A 108 16.66 -3.26 -17.83
N GLY A 109 15.60 -3.80 -17.23
CA GLY A 109 15.18 -5.19 -17.41
C GLY A 109 16.11 -6.22 -16.76
N GLU A 110 17.19 -5.78 -16.10
CA GLU A 110 18.06 -6.66 -15.34
C GLU A 110 17.43 -6.98 -13.99
N ALA A 111 17.27 -8.28 -13.72
CA ALA A 111 16.93 -8.76 -12.40
C ALA A 111 18.10 -8.47 -11.45
N THR A 112 17.78 -8.06 -10.22
CA THR A 112 18.82 -7.88 -9.20
C THR A 112 19.56 -9.19 -8.91
N PRO A 113 20.86 -9.14 -8.55
CA PRO A 113 21.62 -10.35 -8.24
C PRO A 113 20.91 -11.24 -7.21
N ARG A 114 20.87 -12.54 -7.49
CA ARG A 114 20.32 -13.55 -6.58
C ARG A 114 21.07 -13.48 -5.23
N PRO A 115 20.36 -13.58 -4.09
CA PRO A 115 21.03 -13.63 -2.80
C PRO A 115 21.93 -14.87 -2.71
N GLY A 116 23.02 -14.76 -1.95
CA GLY A 116 23.79 -15.92 -1.52
C GLY A 116 23.13 -16.61 -0.32
N PRO A 117 23.59 -17.82 0.07
CA PRO A 117 23.07 -18.51 1.24
C PRO A 117 23.24 -17.68 2.51
N ALA A 118 22.29 -17.79 3.44
CA ALA A 118 22.40 -17.14 4.74
C ALA A 118 23.66 -17.64 5.48
N PRO A 119 24.44 -16.75 6.12
CA PRO A 119 25.63 -17.16 6.83
C PRO A 119 25.27 -18.02 8.04
N THR A 120 26.07 -19.04 8.32
CA THR A 120 25.93 -19.82 9.55
C THR A 120 26.41 -19.02 10.76
N ILE A 121 25.95 -19.39 11.95
CA ILE A 121 26.39 -18.75 13.20
C ILE A 121 27.92 -18.84 13.29
N GLY A 122 28.57 -17.68 13.34
CA GLY A 122 30.02 -17.55 13.44
C GLY A 122 30.79 -17.54 12.11
N ALA A 123 30.12 -17.69 10.96
CA ALA A 123 30.78 -17.77 9.65
C ALA A 123 31.68 -16.56 9.32
N ASP A 124 31.25 -15.37 9.77
CA ASP A 124 31.92 -14.10 9.47
C ASP A 124 32.67 -13.50 10.67
N THR A 125 32.89 -14.28 11.75
CA THR A 125 33.52 -13.77 12.99
C THR A 125 34.88 -13.14 12.74
N ASP A 126 35.67 -13.75 11.85
CA ASP A 126 37.02 -13.31 11.50
C ASP A 126 37.06 -12.53 10.17
N THR A 127 35.90 -12.28 9.54
CA THR A 127 35.83 -11.55 8.27
C THR A 127 36.06 -10.06 8.54
N PRO A 128 37.16 -9.46 8.02
CA PRO A 128 37.46 -8.05 8.28
C PRO A 128 36.44 -7.15 7.60
N MET A 129 35.97 -6.12 8.31
CA MET A 129 35.13 -5.10 7.68
C MET A 129 35.88 -4.43 6.53
N PRO A 130 35.26 -4.27 5.34
CA PRO A 130 35.89 -3.56 4.25
C PRO A 130 36.18 -2.11 4.65
N VAL A 131 37.35 -1.60 4.27
CA VAL A 131 37.72 -0.20 4.51
C VAL A 131 36.69 0.71 3.84
N ARG A 132 36.12 1.61 4.64
CA ARG A 132 35.13 2.59 4.17
C ARG A 132 35.73 3.37 3.01
N ARG A 133 35.03 3.40 1.87
CA ARG A 133 35.40 4.30 0.75
C ARG A 133 35.47 5.74 1.27
N GLY A 134 36.46 6.50 0.79
CA GLY A 134 36.70 7.87 1.23
C GLY A 134 35.42 8.69 1.25
N ARG A 135 35.14 9.36 2.38
CA ARG A 135 34.00 10.28 2.48
C ARG A 135 34.19 11.40 1.46
N ARG A 136 33.14 11.74 0.72
CA ARG A 136 33.04 13.06 0.09
C ARG A 136 33.19 14.11 1.20
N SER A 137 33.99 15.14 0.95
CA SER A 137 34.11 16.27 1.88
C SER A 137 32.71 16.79 2.21
N PRO A 138 32.40 17.09 3.48
CA PRO A 138 31.14 17.71 3.83
C PRO A 138 31.02 19.02 3.07
N VAL A 139 30.14 19.05 2.08
CA VAL A 139 29.60 20.29 1.54
C VAL A 139 28.72 20.86 2.67
N GLY A 140 28.77 22.18 2.92
CA GLY A 140 28.11 22.83 4.07
C GLY A 140 26.62 22.50 4.23
N HIS A 141 25.97 22.96 5.32
CA HIS A 141 24.58 22.68 5.70
C HIS A 141 23.68 22.41 4.48
N ALA A 142 23.46 21.13 4.20
CA ALA A 142 22.70 20.77 3.02
C ALA A 142 21.24 21.18 3.24
N PRO A 143 20.55 21.70 2.20
CA PRO A 143 19.10 21.60 2.15
C PRO A 143 18.65 20.13 2.31
N LEU A 144 17.34 19.89 2.45
CA LEU A 144 16.77 18.53 2.62
C LEU A 144 17.41 17.50 1.65
N PRO A 145 17.47 16.19 1.97
CA PRO A 145 18.38 15.25 1.30
C PRO A 145 18.28 15.14 -0.21
N LEU A 146 17.12 15.44 -0.80
CA LEU A 146 16.85 15.38 -2.24
C LEU A 146 16.66 16.76 -2.87
N ALA A 147 17.03 17.83 -2.15
CA ALA A 147 17.02 19.18 -2.68
C ALA A 147 17.96 19.32 -3.88
N GLY A 148 17.44 19.97 -4.93
CA GLY A 148 18.11 20.07 -6.23
C GLY A 148 17.67 19.02 -7.24
N LEU A 149 16.94 17.98 -6.81
CA LEU A 149 16.31 17.04 -7.75
C LEU A 149 14.97 17.59 -8.25
N THR A 150 14.69 17.39 -9.54
CA THR A 150 13.40 17.69 -10.19
C THR A 150 12.70 16.39 -10.57
N VAL A 151 11.44 16.25 -10.17
CA VAL A 151 10.61 15.07 -10.46
C VAL A 151 9.40 15.47 -11.28
N VAL A 152 9.18 14.81 -12.42
CA VAL A 152 7.94 14.88 -13.18
C VAL A 152 7.05 13.72 -12.72
N ASP A 153 5.96 14.07 -12.05
CA ASP A 153 5.00 13.14 -11.46
C ASP A 153 3.77 13.02 -12.35
N LEU A 154 3.69 11.91 -13.09
CA LEU A 154 2.58 11.52 -13.95
C LEU A 154 1.70 10.47 -13.26
N THR A 155 1.69 10.43 -11.93
CA THR A 155 0.97 9.40 -11.19
C THR A 155 -0.46 9.81 -10.86
N ALA A 156 -1.30 8.83 -10.51
CA ALA A 156 -2.66 9.02 -10.04
C ALA A 156 -3.00 8.01 -8.94
N TRP A 157 -4.15 8.18 -8.29
CA TRP A 157 -4.58 7.35 -7.15
C TRP A 157 -3.62 7.44 -5.97
N TRP A 158 -3.14 6.34 -5.39
CA TRP A 158 -2.42 6.37 -4.12
C TRP A 158 -0.95 5.94 -4.23
N ALA A 159 -0.66 4.76 -4.80
CA ALA A 159 0.71 4.23 -4.86
C ALA A 159 1.73 5.23 -5.43
N GLY A 160 1.49 5.71 -6.65
CA GLY A 160 2.39 6.65 -7.32
C GLY A 160 2.47 8.01 -6.61
N PRO A 161 1.33 8.65 -6.25
CA PRO A 161 1.38 9.93 -5.56
C PRO A 161 2.09 9.85 -4.20
N SER A 162 1.97 8.73 -3.48
CA SER A 162 2.70 8.50 -2.22
C SER A 162 4.23 8.41 -2.41
N ALA A 163 4.68 7.80 -3.51
CA ALA A 163 6.09 7.75 -3.88
C ALA A 163 6.60 9.17 -4.19
N ALA A 164 5.91 9.89 -5.07
CA ALA A 164 6.26 11.27 -5.43
C ALA A 164 6.19 12.23 -4.23
N ALA A 165 5.26 12.05 -3.29
CA ALA A 165 5.20 12.82 -2.05
C ALA A 165 6.41 12.57 -1.15
N THR A 166 6.97 11.35 -1.14
CA THR A 166 8.20 11.06 -0.41
C THR A 166 9.38 11.85 -0.98
N PHE A 167 9.50 11.91 -2.31
CA PHE A 167 10.49 12.78 -2.98
C PHE A 167 10.29 14.25 -2.63
N ALA A 168 9.05 14.73 -2.71
CA ALA A 168 8.70 16.11 -2.37
C ALA A 168 9.06 16.40 -0.91
N ALA A 169 8.63 15.58 0.06
CA ALA A 169 8.92 15.75 1.48
C ALA A 169 10.43 15.82 1.77
N LEU A 170 11.22 14.99 1.08
CA LEU A 170 12.69 14.94 1.17
C LEU A 170 13.40 16.06 0.40
N GLY A 171 12.68 16.98 -0.23
CA GLY A 171 13.23 18.24 -0.76
C GLY A 171 13.27 18.34 -2.28
N ALA A 172 12.89 17.30 -3.02
CA ALA A 172 12.81 17.38 -4.47
C ALA A 172 11.72 18.37 -4.91
N ASP A 173 11.94 19.03 -6.04
CA ASP A 173 10.94 19.82 -6.72
C ASP A 173 10.06 18.89 -7.57
N VAL A 174 8.86 18.60 -7.09
CA VAL A 174 7.95 17.64 -7.72
C VAL A 174 6.84 18.37 -8.45
N VAL A 175 6.79 18.19 -9.77
CA VAL A 175 5.77 18.72 -10.66
C VAL A 175 4.75 17.62 -10.97
N HIS A 176 3.59 17.70 -10.33
CA HIS A 176 2.45 16.82 -10.57
C HIS A 176 1.67 17.29 -11.80
N VAL A 177 1.60 16.46 -12.82
CA VAL A 177 0.95 16.76 -14.09
C VAL A 177 -0.43 16.12 -14.12
N GLU A 178 -1.47 16.95 -14.20
CA GLU A 178 -2.86 16.50 -14.26
C GLU A 178 -3.53 16.91 -15.58
N SER A 179 -4.71 16.36 -15.85
CA SER A 179 -5.59 16.82 -16.93
C SER A 179 -6.87 17.42 -16.35
N THR A 180 -7.33 18.55 -16.90
CA THR A 180 -8.65 19.11 -16.56
C THR A 180 -9.81 18.25 -17.07
N ARG A 181 -9.55 17.39 -18.06
CA ARG A 181 -10.54 16.45 -18.63
C ARG A 181 -10.59 15.13 -17.85
N ARG A 182 -9.43 14.70 -17.35
CA ARG A 182 -9.24 13.47 -16.59
C ARG A 182 -8.31 13.75 -15.41
N MET A 183 -8.86 14.40 -14.39
CA MET A 183 -8.13 14.75 -13.16
C MET A 183 -7.61 13.49 -12.46
N ASP A 184 -6.63 13.64 -11.57
CA ASP A 184 -6.26 12.55 -10.67
C ASP A 184 -7.52 12.06 -9.94
N ALA A 185 -7.87 10.80 -10.14
CA ALA A 185 -9.04 10.20 -9.53
C ALA A 185 -8.95 10.14 -8.00
N MET A 186 -7.76 10.31 -7.40
CA MET A 186 -7.63 10.50 -5.95
C MET A 186 -8.41 11.72 -5.46
N ARG A 187 -8.63 12.75 -6.29
CA ARG A 187 -9.50 13.92 -5.98
C ARG A 187 -10.96 13.53 -5.72
N THR A 188 -11.38 12.34 -6.14
CA THR A 188 -12.72 11.77 -5.95
C THR A 188 -12.80 10.86 -4.71
N ALA A 189 -11.66 10.45 -4.14
CA ALA A 189 -11.62 9.52 -3.02
C ALA A 189 -12.21 10.11 -1.73
N GLY A 190 -13.03 9.33 -1.02
CA GLY A 190 -13.72 9.73 0.22
C GLY A 190 -15.16 10.24 0.04
N GLY A 191 -15.47 10.88 -1.09
CA GLY A 191 -16.82 11.12 -1.63
C GLY A 191 -17.83 11.98 -0.83
N LEU A 192 -17.63 12.22 0.47
CA LEU A 192 -18.57 12.99 1.31
C LEU A 192 -18.62 14.50 0.97
N PHE A 193 -17.80 14.97 0.04
CA PHE A 193 -17.63 16.37 -0.33
C PHE A 193 -18.18 16.74 -1.71
N TYR A 194 -18.78 15.81 -2.46
CA TYR A 194 -19.26 16.07 -3.84
C TYR A 194 -20.31 17.18 -3.97
N GLY A 195 -21.04 17.49 -2.90
CA GLY A 195 -22.01 18.59 -2.87
C GLY A 195 -21.42 19.98 -2.64
N ARG A 196 -20.10 20.11 -2.54
CA ARG A 196 -19.41 21.39 -2.28
C ARG A 196 -18.94 22.03 -3.58
N ASP A 197 -18.85 23.36 -3.60
CA ASP A 197 -18.13 24.08 -4.65
C ASP A 197 -16.66 23.65 -4.64
N GLN A 198 -16.08 23.46 -5.84
CA GLN A 198 -14.72 22.93 -6.01
C GLN A 198 -14.49 21.60 -5.27
N TRP A 199 -15.48 20.70 -5.27
CA TRP A 199 -15.42 19.42 -4.56
C TRP A 199 -14.13 18.63 -4.83
N TRP A 200 -13.54 18.75 -6.02
CA TRP A 200 -12.30 18.06 -6.42
C TRP A 200 -11.05 18.51 -5.63
N GLU A 201 -11.18 19.53 -4.79
CA GLU A 201 -10.11 20.00 -3.89
C GLU A 201 -10.24 19.45 -2.46
N TYR A 202 -11.31 18.70 -2.14
CA TYR A 202 -11.63 18.31 -0.75
C TYR A 202 -11.22 16.88 -0.37
N SER A 203 -10.67 16.09 -1.30
CA SER A 203 -10.23 14.73 -1.00
C SER A 203 -9.07 14.73 -0.01
N ALA A 204 -9.31 14.24 1.21
CA ALA A 204 -8.26 14.06 2.22
C ALA A 204 -7.12 13.15 1.73
N PHE A 205 -7.42 12.19 0.85
CA PHE A 205 -6.43 11.35 0.20
C PHE A 205 -5.51 12.17 -0.69
N PHE A 206 -6.07 12.98 -1.59
CA PHE A 206 -5.28 13.86 -2.46
C PHE A 206 -4.48 14.89 -1.66
N LEU A 207 -5.12 15.54 -0.67
CA LEU A 207 -4.49 16.54 0.19
C LEU A 207 -3.28 15.97 0.95
N SER A 208 -3.36 14.71 1.40
CA SER A 208 -2.27 14.06 2.12
C SER A 208 -1.14 13.59 1.21
N ALA A 209 -1.47 12.97 0.07
CA ALA A 209 -0.50 12.37 -0.85
C ALA A 209 0.10 13.33 -1.88
N ASN A 210 -0.28 14.62 -1.87
CA ASN A 210 0.25 15.62 -2.81
C ASN A 210 0.80 16.89 -2.13
N THR A 211 1.00 16.88 -0.81
CA THR A 211 1.71 17.96 -0.13
C THR A 211 3.11 18.18 -0.69
N ASN A 212 3.62 19.41 -0.59
CA ASN A 212 4.92 19.86 -1.11
C ASN A 212 5.09 19.84 -2.64
N LYS A 213 4.12 19.35 -3.42
CA LYS A 213 4.18 19.31 -4.88
C LYS A 213 3.72 20.64 -5.51
N ARG A 214 4.12 20.88 -6.75
CA ARG A 214 3.55 21.89 -7.65
C ARG A 214 2.66 21.19 -8.67
N GLY A 215 1.44 21.69 -8.87
CA GLY A 215 0.47 21.13 -9.83
C GLY A 215 0.40 21.93 -11.13
N ILE A 216 0.49 21.25 -12.27
CA ILE A 216 0.28 21.78 -13.61
C ILE A 216 -0.79 20.96 -14.35
N THR A 217 -1.53 21.59 -15.26
CA THR A 217 -2.44 20.89 -16.16
C THR A 217 -1.90 20.81 -17.58
N LEU A 218 -1.76 19.60 -18.13
CA LEU A 218 -1.40 19.37 -19.54
C LEU A 218 -2.42 18.43 -20.20
N ASP A 219 -2.78 18.73 -21.44
CA ASP A 219 -3.60 17.84 -22.27
C ASP A 219 -2.71 16.99 -23.19
N LEU A 220 -2.38 15.78 -22.74
CA LEU A 220 -1.48 14.88 -23.46
C LEU A 220 -2.13 14.24 -24.71
N ASP A 221 -3.43 14.42 -24.94
CA ASP A 221 -4.06 14.07 -26.22
C ASP A 221 -3.57 14.99 -27.35
N ARG A 222 -3.08 16.19 -27.03
CA ARG A 222 -2.59 17.17 -27.99
C ARG A 222 -1.07 17.14 -28.14
N ASP A 223 -0.58 17.42 -29.35
CA ASP A 223 0.87 17.51 -29.62
C ASP A 223 1.52 18.56 -28.73
N GLU A 224 0.87 19.70 -28.52
CA GLU A 224 1.38 20.78 -27.68
C GLU A 224 1.58 20.33 -26.23
N GLY A 225 0.60 19.62 -25.65
CA GLY A 225 0.71 19.11 -24.28
C GLY A 225 1.83 18.08 -24.14
N ARG A 226 2.03 17.22 -25.15
CA ARG A 226 3.15 16.27 -25.18
C ARG A 226 4.50 16.97 -25.30
N SER A 227 4.62 17.98 -26.18
CA SER A 227 5.84 18.77 -26.33
C SER A 227 6.20 19.48 -25.02
N MET A 228 5.23 20.09 -24.35
CA MET A 228 5.44 20.76 -23.06
C MET A 228 5.86 19.78 -21.96
N LEU A 229 5.32 18.56 -21.96
CA LEU A 229 5.80 17.51 -21.05
C LEU A 229 7.26 17.12 -21.34
N LEU A 230 7.65 16.99 -22.61
CA LEU A 230 9.03 16.68 -22.97
C LEU A 230 9.99 17.82 -22.56
N GLU A 231 9.59 19.08 -22.65
CA GLU A 231 10.36 20.22 -22.12
C GLU A 231 10.57 20.12 -20.59
N LEU A 232 9.60 19.59 -19.84
CA LEU A 232 9.78 19.28 -18.41
C LEU A 232 10.78 18.13 -18.22
N VAL A 233 10.67 17.07 -19.03
CA VAL A 233 11.55 15.90 -18.98
C VAL A 233 13.01 16.25 -19.27
N GLU A 234 13.29 17.19 -20.19
CA GLU A 234 14.65 17.70 -20.45
C GLU A 234 15.36 18.21 -19.20
N ARG A 235 14.61 18.66 -18.19
CA ARG A 235 15.11 19.25 -16.94
C ARG A 235 14.94 18.32 -15.74
N ALA A 236 14.28 17.18 -15.92
CA ALA A 236 13.94 16.26 -14.84
C ALA A 236 15.09 15.32 -14.51
N ASP A 237 15.24 15.01 -13.22
CA ASP A 237 16.08 13.92 -12.74
C ASP A 237 15.34 12.58 -12.78
N LEU A 238 14.02 12.64 -12.55
CA LEU A 238 13.14 11.49 -12.44
C LEU A 238 11.79 11.78 -13.08
N VAL A 239 11.28 10.83 -13.85
CA VAL A 239 9.90 10.75 -14.33
C VAL A 239 9.26 9.53 -13.67
N ILE A 240 8.12 9.69 -13.01
CA ILE A 240 7.41 8.59 -12.34
C ILE A 240 5.96 8.52 -12.82
N GLU A 241 5.49 7.31 -13.12
CA GLU A 241 4.13 7.05 -13.61
C GLU A 241 3.61 5.69 -13.10
N ASN A 242 2.29 5.55 -12.95
CA ASN A 242 1.64 4.33 -12.47
C ASN A 242 0.37 3.95 -13.24
N PHE A 243 0.29 4.30 -14.52
CA PHE A 243 -0.83 3.91 -15.36
C PHE A 243 -0.74 2.44 -15.79
N THR A 244 -1.80 1.93 -16.41
CA THR A 244 -1.68 0.68 -17.16
C THR A 244 -0.70 0.86 -18.32
N PRO A 245 0.06 -0.19 -18.73
CA PRO A 245 1.22 -0.01 -19.61
C PRO A 245 0.94 0.75 -20.91
N ARG A 246 -0.27 0.58 -21.46
CA ARG A 246 -0.72 1.18 -22.70
C ARG A 246 -0.89 2.70 -22.67
N VAL A 247 -1.09 3.32 -21.51
CA VAL A 247 -1.50 4.74 -21.44
C VAL A 247 -0.41 5.66 -21.98
N LEU A 248 0.81 5.61 -21.42
CA LEU A 248 1.92 6.41 -21.93
C LEU A 248 2.34 6.00 -23.35
N GLU A 249 2.26 4.71 -23.67
CA GLU A 249 2.58 4.19 -25.01
C GLU A 249 1.62 4.77 -26.07
N ASN A 250 0.33 4.91 -25.76
CA ASN A 250 -0.65 5.55 -26.65
C ASN A 250 -0.37 7.06 -26.83
N PHE A 251 0.26 7.71 -25.84
CA PHE A 251 0.73 9.09 -25.97
C PHE A 251 2.11 9.19 -26.67
N GLY A 252 2.73 8.07 -27.04
CA GLY A 252 4.07 8.05 -27.62
C GLY A 252 5.19 8.43 -26.62
N LEU A 253 4.93 8.33 -25.32
CA LEU A 253 5.86 8.70 -24.24
C LEU A 253 6.54 7.45 -23.67
N THR A 254 7.24 6.71 -24.53
CA THR A 254 7.96 5.48 -24.12
C THR A 254 9.30 5.81 -23.45
N TRP A 255 9.92 4.80 -22.84
CA TRP A 255 11.27 4.95 -22.28
C TRP A 255 12.27 5.47 -23.31
N GLU A 256 12.21 4.97 -24.54
CA GLU A 256 13.11 5.38 -25.62
C GLU A 256 12.97 6.87 -25.93
N VAL A 257 11.75 7.41 -25.88
CA VAL A 257 11.48 8.84 -26.08
C VAL A 257 12.00 9.65 -24.90
N ILE A 258 11.69 9.24 -23.67
CA ILE A 258 12.17 9.91 -22.45
C ILE A 258 13.71 9.94 -22.40
N HIS A 259 14.36 8.82 -22.70
CA HIS A 259 15.81 8.70 -22.71
C HIS A 259 16.47 9.51 -23.85
N ALA A 260 15.84 9.55 -25.03
CA ALA A 260 16.33 10.39 -26.13
C ALA A 260 16.22 11.89 -25.80
N THR A 261 15.16 12.31 -25.11
CA THR A 261 14.98 13.69 -24.64
C THR A 261 15.96 14.04 -23.52
N ASN A 262 16.18 13.13 -22.57
CA ASN A 262 17.11 13.32 -21.47
C ASN A 262 17.84 12.01 -21.11
N PRO A 263 19.08 11.81 -21.59
CA PRO A 263 19.84 10.58 -21.33
C PRO A 263 20.19 10.35 -19.85
N SER A 264 20.05 11.38 -19.01
CA SER A 264 20.31 11.30 -17.57
C SER A 264 19.04 11.05 -16.74
N ALA A 265 17.85 11.23 -17.31
CA ALA A 265 16.59 11.04 -16.61
C ALA A 265 16.36 9.56 -16.28
N ILE A 266 15.87 9.31 -15.07
CA ILE A 266 15.36 8.00 -14.67
C ILE A 266 13.87 7.96 -14.97
N MET A 267 13.38 6.86 -15.51
CA MET A 267 11.94 6.64 -15.67
C MET A 267 11.50 5.47 -14.80
N VAL A 268 10.57 5.72 -13.88
CA VAL A 268 9.97 4.71 -13.01
C VAL A 268 8.54 4.45 -13.48
N ARG A 269 8.26 3.20 -13.85
CA ARG A 269 6.92 2.73 -14.21
C ARG A 269 6.40 1.76 -13.16
N MET A 270 5.20 2.01 -12.66
CA MET A 270 4.58 1.24 -11.57
C MET A 270 3.21 0.62 -11.95
N PRO A 271 3.08 -0.10 -13.07
CA PRO A 271 1.83 -0.77 -13.39
C PRO A 271 1.50 -1.88 -12.38
N ALA A 272 0.23 -2.23 -12.28
CA ALA A 272 -0.27 -3.26 -11.37
C ALA A 272 0.49 -4.59 -11.46
N PHE A 273 0.63 -5.13 -12.68
CA PHE A 273 1.19 -6.45 -12.99
C PHE A 273 2.51 -6.38 -13.79
N GLY A 274 3.14 -5.20 -13.83
CA GLY A 274 4.37 -5.01 -14.59
C GLY A 274 4.17 -4.85 -16.10
N LEU A 275 5.29 -4.83 -16.84
CA LEU A 275 5.35 -4.48 -18.27
C LEU A 275 5.41 -5.69 -19.20
N SER A 276 5.36 -6.90 -18.64
CA SER A 276 5.45 -8.17 -19.35
C SER A 276 4.51 -9.22 -18.72
N GLY A 277 4.39 -10.38 -19.37
CA GLY A 277 3.51 -11.47 -18.94
C GLY A 277 2.06 -11.30 -19.42
N PRO A 278 1.19 -12.30 -19.14
CA PRO A 278 -0.14 -12.38 -19.74
C PRO A 278 -1.12 -11.37 -19.13
N TRP A 279 -0.77 -10.78 -17.98
CA TRP A 279 -1.62 -9.84 -17.23
C TRP A 279 -1.13 -8.40 -17.35
N ARG A 280 -0.13 -8.13 -18.19
CA ARG A 280 0.46 -6.79 -18.44
C ARG A 280 -0.59 -5.69 -18.55
N ASP A 281 -1.61 -5.91 -19.37
CA ASP A 281 -2.62 -4.89 -19.69
C ASP A 281 -3.83 -4.90 -18.73
N ARG A 282 -3.84 -5.78 -17.71
CA ARG A 282 -4.95 -5.84 -16.75
C ARG A 282 -4.86 -4.66 -15.78
N PRO A 283 -5.98 -3.97 -15.50
CA PRO A 283 -6.01 -2.97 -14.44
C PRO A 283 -5.96 -3.66 -13.07
N GLY A 284 -5.40 -2.98 -12.07
CA GLY A 284 -5.35 -3.48 -10.70
C GLY A 284 -5.27 -2.34 -9.69
N PHE A 285 -5.84 -2.57 -8.52
CA PHE A 285 -5.76 -1.68 -7.35
C PHE A 285 -5.13 -2.43 -6.17
N ALA A 286 -4.84 -1.73 -5.07
CA ALA A 286 -4.32 -2.36 -3.85
C ALA A 286 -5.13 -3.59 -3.42
N GLN A 287 -6.47 -3.52 -3.46
CA GLN A 287 -7.32 -4.65 -3.11
C GLN A 287 -7.14 -5.86 -4.03
N THR A 288 -6.89 -5.62 -5.33
CA THR A 288 -6.57 -6.67 -6.30
C THR A 288 -5.28 -7.38 -5.88
N MET A 289 -4.28 -6.62 -5.43
CA MET A 289 -3.00 -7.16 -4.94
C MET A 289 -3.17 -7.92 -3.64
N GLU A 290 -3.97 -7.40 -2.70
CA GLU A 290 -4.26 -8.09 -1.44
C GLU A 290 -4.92 -9.46 -1.69
N GLN A 291 -5.77 -9.57 -2.72
CA GLN A 291 -6.46 -10.81 -3.07
C GLN A 291 -5.52 -11.84 -3.72
N ILE A 292 -4.78 -11.43 -4.74
CA ILE A 292 -3.94 -12.32 -5.54
C ILE A 292 -2.66 -12.78 -4.83
N THR A 293 -2.17 -12.03 -3.83
CA THR A 293 -0.88 -12.33 -3.19
C THR A 293 -0.97 -13.23 -1.95
N GLY A 294 -2.18 -13.59 -1.50
CA GLY A 294 -2.36 -14.38 -0.28
C GLY A 294 -2.66 -13.56 0.98
N LEU A 295 -2.50 -12.24 0.94
CA LEU A 295 -2.83 -11.38 2.09
C LEU A 295 -4.29 -11.51 2.52
N ALA A 296 -5.22 -11.49 1.56
CA ALA A 296 -6.63 -11.64 1.86
C ALA A 296 -6.97 -13.05 2.35
N TRP A 297 -6.28 -14.07 1.84
CA TRP A 297 -6.50 -15.46 2.22
C TRP A 297 -6.24 -15.69 3.70
N MET A 298 -5.16 -15.12 4.25
CA MET A 298 -4.80 -15.23 5.67
C MET A 298 -5.54 -14.26 6.59
N THR A 299 -6.24 -13.26 6.04
CA THR A 299 -6.88 -12.21 6.82
C THR A 299 -8.36 -12.52 7.06
N GLY A 300 -8.77 -12.50 8.33
CA GLY A 300 -10.16 -12.71 8.75
C GLY A 300 -10.27 -13.75 9.87
N HIS A 301 -11.50 -14.03 10.30
CA HIS A 301 -11.79 -15.12 11.22
C HIS A 301 -11.89 -16.46 10.48
N VAL A 302 -11.65 -17.57 11.20
CA VAL A 302 -11.63 -18.93 10.66
C VAL A 302 -12.89 -19.23 9.83
N GLU A 303 -14.06 -18.97 10.42
CA GLU A 303 -15.38 -19.25 9.82
C GLU A 303 -15.86 -18.15 8.84
N ASP A 304 -15.07 -17.10 8.63
CA ASP A 304 -15.42 -16.01 7.73
C ASP A 304 -14.75 -16.18 6.35
N GLN A 305 -15.32 -15.50 5.35
CA GLN A 305 -14.68 -15.39 4.04
C GLN A 305 -13.35 -14.61 4.13
N PRO A 306 -12.40 -14.85 3.21
CA PRO A 306 -11.19 -14.03 3.08
C PRO A 306 -11.50 -12.53 3.09
N ARG A 307 -10.74 -11.75 3.88
CA ARG A 307 -10.93 -10.30 4.02
C ARG A 307 -9.73 -9.54 3.48
N ILE A 308 -9.99 -8.50 2.70
CA ILE A 308 -8.95 -7.55 2.29
C ILE A 308 -8.57 -6.63 3.45
N GLN A 309 -7.29 -6.30 3.57
CA GLN A 309 -6.73 -5.42 4.61
C GLN A 309 -7.04 -3.93 4.34
N ARG A 310 -7.35 -3.59 3.08
CA ARG A 310 -7.75 -2.26 2.60
C ARG A 310 -6.69 -1.18 2.80
N GLY A 311 -5.54 -1.35 2.16
CA GLY A 311 -4.62 -0.23 1.99
C GLY A 311 -3.12 -0.51 1.98
N PRO A 312 -2.54 -1.60 2.53
CA PRO A 312 -1.09 -1.67 2.67
C PRO A 312 -0.36 -1.72 1.31
N CYS A 313 -0.98 -2.26 0.26
CA CYS A 313 -0.32 -2.48 -1.02
C CYS A 313 0.04 -1.19 -1.78
N ASP A 314 -0.78 -0.13 -1.70
CA ASP A 314 -0.49 1.15 -2.37
C ASP A 314 0.80 1.83 -1.83
N PRO A 315 0.89 2.19 -0.53
CA PRO A 315 2.10 2.78 0.03
C PRO A 315 3.29 1.81 0.01
N ASN A 316 3.06 0.50 0.08
CA ASN A 316 4.13 -0.49 -0.06
C ASN A 316 4.73 -0.48 -1.48
N GLY A 317 3.89 -0.42 -2.52
CA GLY A 317 4.34 -0.23 -3.90
C GLY A 317 5.09 1.10 -4.06
N GLY A 318 4.56 2.17 -3.47
CA GLY A 318 5.21 3.48 -3.44
C GLY A 318 6.61 3.46 -2.83
N LEU A 319 6.78 2.82 -1.67
CA LEU A 319 8.07 2.72 -0.99
C LEU A 319 9.10 1.89 -1.77
N HIS A 320 8.68 0.79 -2.40
CA HIS A 320 9.57 0.00 -3.25
C HIS A 320 10.00 0.79 -4.50
N ALA A 321 9.09 1.56 -5.11
CA ALA A 321 9.44 2.45 -6.21
C ALA A 321 10.40 3.58 -5.78
N VAL A 322 10.20 4.19 -4.60
CA VAL A 322 11.15 5.17 -4.04
C VAL A 322 12.52 4.53 -3.84
N PHE A 323 12.59 3.33 -3.26
CA PHE A 323 13.85 2.63 -3.05
C PHE A 323 14.57 2.34 -4.39
N ALA A 324 13.84 1.80 -5.38
CA ALA A 324 14.39 1.52 -6.70
C ALA A 324 14.88 2.79 -7.42
N ALA A 325 14.13 3.88 -7.32
CA ALA A 325 14.51 5.18 -7.86
C ALA A 325 15.76 5.78 -7.18
N LEU A 326 15.91 5.64 -5.86
CA LEU A 326 17.13 6.06 -5.15
C LEU A 326 18.35 5.23 -5.57
N VAL A 327 18.18 3.92 -5.81
CA VAL A 327 19.24 3.07 -6.38
C VAL A 327 19.60 3.51 -7.80
N ALA A 328 18.61 3.85 -8.62
CA ALA A 328 18.81 4.37 -9.97
C ALA A 328 19.53 5.73 -9.97
N LEU A 329 19.18 6.64 -9.05
CA LEU A 329 19.88 7.92 -8.86
C LEU A 329 21.34 7.72 -8.48
N GLU A 330 21.63 6.82 -7.55
CA GLU A 330 23.02 6.48 -7.17
C GLU A 330 23.80 5.85 -8.33
N ARG A 331 23.14 5.04 -9.18
CA ARG A 331 23.77 4.52 -10.41
C ARG A 331 24.07 5.64 -11.39
N ARG A 332 23.09 6.50 -11.67
CA ARG A 332 23.24 7.65 -12.56
C ARG A 332 24.36 8.57 -12.12
N ASP A 333 24.46 8.87 -10.82
CA ASP A 333 25.51 9.74 -10.30
C ASP A 333 26.93 9.15 -10.46
N ARG A 334 27.03 7.83 -10.66
CA ARG A 334 28.30 7.13 -10.97
C ARG A 334 28.59 7.01 -12.46
N THR A 335 27.56 6.82 -13.28
CA THR A 335 27.70 6.51 -14.72
C THR A 335 27.49 7.73 -15.62
N GLY A 336 26.75 8.74 -15.15
CA GLY A 336 26.26 9.87 -15.93
C GLY A 336 24.97 9.59 -16.71
N PHE A 337 24.44 8.36 -16.67
CA PHE A 337 23.29 7.94 -17.48
C PHE A 337 22.12 7.49 -16.59
N GLY A 338 20.92 7.93 -16.95
CA GLY A 338 19.68 7.46 -16.36
C GLY A 338 19.39 6.02 -16.77
N CYS A 339 18.40 5.42 -16.13
CA CYS A 339 17.99 4.04 -16.40
C CYS A 339 16.48 3.88 -16.27
N PHE A 340 16.00 2.76 -16.78
CA PHE A 340 14.60 2.40 -16.74
C PHE A 340 14.29 1.53 -15.53
N VAL A 341 13.32 1.92 -14.71
CA VAL A 341 12.91 1.18 -13.52
C VAL A 341 11.47 0.68 -13.69
N GLU A 342 11.30 -0.63 -13.59
CA GLU A 342 9.99 -1.25 -13.47
C GLU A 342 9.76 -1.63 -12.00
N ALA A 343 8.68 -1.14 -11.38
CA ALA A 343 8.34 -1.43 -9.99
C ALA A 343 6.85 -1.85 -9.87
N PRO A 344 6.51 -3.10 -10.22
CA PRO A 344 5.13 -3.57 -10.22
C PRO A 344 4.53 -3.64 -8.82
N MET A 345 3.25 -3.30 -8.69
CA MET A 345 2.57 -3.38 -7.39
C MET A 345 2.38 -4.84 -6.93
N PHE A 346 2.19 -5.79 -7.85
CA PHE A 346 2.12 -7.22 -7.56
C PHE A 346 3.38 -7.73 -6.86
N ASP A 347 4.55 -7.44 -7.43
CA ASP A 347 5.84 -7.86 -6.88
C ASP A 347 6.06 -7.23 -5.49
N ALA A 348 5.74 -5.94 -5.32
CA ALA A 348 5.82 -5.26 -4.03
C ALA A 348 4.89 -5.91 -2.99
N ALA A 349 3.65 -6.21 -3.35
CA ALA A 349 2.70 -6.85 -2.44
C ALA A 349 3.16 -8.25 -2.01
N LEU A 350 3.80 -9.01 -2.90
CA LEU A 350 4.41 -10.30 -2.54
C LEU A 350 5.54 -10.17 -1.52
N ALA A 351 6.28 -9.05 -1.50
CA ALA A 351 7.32 -8.82 -0.50
C ALA A 351 6.79 -8.80 0.94
N ILE A 352 5.53 -8.37 1.14
CA ILE A 352 4.86 -8.39 2.45
C ILE A 352 3.94 -9.61 2.63
N ALA A 353 3.75 -10.42 1.58
CA ALA A 353 2.93 -11.63 1.57
C ALA A 353 3.78 -12.91 1.41
N ALA A 354 5.08 -12.84 1.73
CA ALA A 354 6.01 -13.94 1.48
C ALA A 354 5.74 -15.18 2.35
N GLU A 355 5.22 -15.02 3.58
CA GLU A 355 5.02 -16.11 4.53
C GLU A 355 4.21 -17.29 3.99
N PRO A 356 2.99 -17.13 3.41
CA PRO A 356 2.26 -18.22 2.75
C PRO A 356 3.08 -19.03 1.75
N VAL A 357 3.87 -18.34 0.93
CA VAL A 357 4.67 -18.95 -0.13
C VAL A 357 5.78 -19.78 0.49
N LEU A 358 6.45 -19.24 1.50
CA LEU A 358 7.54 -19.90 2.21
C LEU A 358 7.05 -21.13 2.97
N GLU A 359 6.00 -21.01 3.78
CA GLU A 359 5.41 -22.11 4.54
C GLU A 359 4.93 -23.25 3.63
N TRP A 360 4.27 -22.90 2.52
CA TRP A 360 3.82 -23.90 1.55
C TRP A 360 4.99 -24.59 0.84
N SER A 361 5.92 -23.82 0.28
CA SER A 361 7.00 -24.40 -0.55
C SER A 361 8.08 -25.12 0.26
N ALA A 362 8.36 -24.67 1.48
CA ALA A 362 9.35 -25.30 2.36
C ALA A 362 8.79 -26.50 3.13
N HIS A 363 7.52 -26.43 3.56
CA HIS A 363 6.96 -27.35 4.55
C HIS A 363 5.64 -28.02 4.13
N GLY A 364 5.06 -27.64 3.00
CA GLY A 364 3.73 -28.10 2.59
C GLY A 364 2.61 -27.60 3.51
N VAL A 365 2.88 -26.58 4.32
CA VAL A 365 1.92 -26.01 5.28
C VAL A 365 1.13 -24.91 4.60
N MET A 366 -0.20 -25.06 4.59
CA MET A 366 -1.08 -24.00 4.13
C MET A 366 -1.36 -23.04 5.28
N VAL A 367 -0.93 -21.79 5.16
CA VAL A 367 -1.28 -20.74 6.14
C VAL A 367 -2.73 -20.35 5.96
N GLU A 368 -3.52 -20.37 7.04
CA GLU A 368 -4.95 -20.09 7.04
C GLU A 368 -5.31 -18.91 7.96
N ARG A 369 -6.57 -18.49 7.93
CA ARG A 369 -7.11 -17.43 8.81
C ARG A 369 -7.15 -17.91 10.24
N MET A 370 -6.62 -17.10 11.16
CA MET A 370 -6.61 -17.40 12.60
C MET A 370 -7.36 -16.36 13.45
N GLY A 371 -8.06 -15.40 12.83
CA GLY A 371 -8.60 -14.25 13.54
C GLY A 371 -7.46 -13.41 14.13
N ASN A 372 -7.54 -13.09 15.43
CA ASN A 372 -6.48 -12.38 16.14
C ASN A 372 -5.52 -13.31 16.93
N ARG A 373 -5.63 -14.63 16.73
CA ARG A 373 -4.72 -15.62 17.32
C ARG A 373 -3.43 -15.68 16.50
N GLY A 374 -2.38 -16.27 17.06
CA GLY A 374 -1.08 -16.36 16.41
C GLY A 374 -0.24 -17.55 16.88
N PRO A 375 0.90 -17.81 16.22
CA PRO A 375 1.70 -19.00 16.45
C PRO A 375 2.64 -18.92 17.64
N THR A 376 2.74 -17.78 18.35
CA THR A 376 3.74 -17.55 19.40
C THR A 376 3.16 -17.39 20.81
N ALA A 377 1.86 -17.13 20.95
CA ALA A 377 1.22 -16.87 22.24
C ALA A 377 -0.11 -17.62 22.41
N ALA A 378 -0.43 -17.98 23.66
CA ALA A 378 -1.74 -18.48 24.06
C ALA A 378 -1.95 -18.19 25.56
N PRO A 379 -2.98 -17.40 25.93
CA PRO A 379 -3.94 -16.75 25.04
C PRO A 379 -3.31 -15.63 24.16
N GLN A 380 -3.89 -15.43 22.98
CA GLN A 380 -3.63 -14.27 22.11
C GLN A 380 -4.93 -13.92 21.38
N ASN A 381 -5.57 -12.79 21.71
CA ASN A 381 -6.80 -12.34 21.05
C ASN A 381 -7.15 -10.87 21.35
N LEU A 382 -8.24 -10.38 20.74
CA LEU A 382 -8.96 -9.15 21.08
C LEU A 382 -10.24 -9.49 21.85
N TYR A 383 -10.47 -8.80 22.96
CA TYR A 383 -11.64 -9.00 23.83
C TYR A 383 -12.44 -7.70 23.96
N PRO A 384 -13.78 -7.73 23.83
CA PRO A 384 -14.59 -6.54 24.00
C PRO A 384 -14.59 -6.10 25.46
N ALA A 385 -14.37 -4.81 25.71
CA ALA A 385 -14.52 -4.21 27.04
C ALA A 385 -16.00 -3.89 27.32
N ALA A 386 -16.30 -3.42 28.53
CA ALA A 386 -17.65 -3.00 28.92
C ALA A 386 -18.16 -1.81 28.07
N GLU A 387 -17.24 -1.00 27.55
CA GLU A 387 -17.53 0.16 26.73
C GLU A 387 -17.81 -0.23 25.26
N VAL A 388 -18.72 0.52 24.63
CA VAL A 388 -19.10 0.31 23.23
C VAL A 388 -17.90 0.53 22.31
N GLU A 389 -17.67 -0.42 21.39
CA GLU A 389 -16.58 -0.38 20.41
C GLU A 389 -15.18 -0.21 21.02
N GLN A 390 -14.97 -0.62 22.27
CA GLN A 390 -13.65 -0.71 22.89
C GLN A 390 -13.20 -2.16 23.01
N TRP A 391 -11.94 -2.41 22.67
CA TRP A 391 -11.36 -3.75 22.66
C TRP A 391 -10.01 -3.74 23.36
N VAL A 392 -9.69 -4.83 24.05
CA VAL A 392 -8.41 -5.05 24.73
C VAL A 392 -7.69 -6.21 24.05
N ALA A 393 -6.47 -5.96 23.57
CA ALA A 393 -5.57 -6.97 23.05
C ALA A 393 -4.74 -7.56 24.20
N ILE A 394 -4.73 -8.88 24.32
CA ILE A 394 -3.91 -9.62 25.30
C ILE A 394 -3.09 -10.69 24.56
N ALA A 395 -1.82 -10.82 24.92
CA ALA A 395 -0.94 -11.88 24.40
C ALA A 395 -0.04 -12.43 25.52
N CYS A 396 -0.04 -13.75 25.74
CA CYS A 396 0.84 -14.44 26.68
C CYS A 396 1.79 -15.38 25.94
N GLU A 397 3.05 -14.98 25.83
CA GLU A 397 4.13 -15.74 25.18
C GLU A 397 4.85 -16.67 26.18
N THR A 398 4.84 -16.33 27.47
CA THR A 398 5.60 -17.06 28.51
C THR A 398 4.70 -17.58 29.63
N ASP A 399 5.13 -18.65 30.30
CA ASP A 399 4.41 -19.18 31.45
C ASP A 399 4.40 -18.22 32.65
N ALA A 400 5.36 -17.28 32.71
CA ALA A 400 5.35 -16.21 33.72
C ALA A 400 4.17 -15.25 33.48
N GLN A 401 3.97 -14.81 32.24
CA GLN A 401 2.83 -13.97 31.85
C GLN A 401 1.51 -14.72 32.05
N TRP A 402 1.45 -16.01 31.73
CA TRP A 402 0.27 -16.84 31.98
C TRP A 402 -0.09 -16.91 33.46
N ARG A 403 0.87 -17.20 34.37
CA ARG A 403 0.60 -17.21 35.82
C ARG A 403 0.10 -15.87 36.32
N ALA A 404 0.72 -14.78 35.88
CA ALA A 404 0.29 -13.42 36.23
C ALA A 404 -1.13 -13.12 35.74
N LEU A 405 -1.50 -13.56 34.53
CA LEU A 405 -2.85 -13.45 34.01
C LEU A 405 -3.85 -14.22 34.89
N CYS A 406 -3.54 -15.46 35.25
CA CYS A 406 -4.39 -16.28 36.12
C CYS A 406 -4.61 -15.65 37.49
N GLU A 407 -3.56 -15.06 38.09
CA GLU A 407 -3.65 -14.37 39.38
C GLU A 407 -4.57 -13.16 39.31
N VAL A 408 -4.43 -12.31 38.29
CA VAL A 408 -5.27 -11.12 38.10
C VAL A 408 -6.74 -11.47 37.80
N MET A 409 -6.97 -12.60 37.14
CA MET A 409 -8.30 -13.06 36.72
C MET A 409 -8.94 -14.10 37.64
N GLU A 410 -8.26 -14.51 38.71
CA GLU A 410 -8.70 -15.52 39.67
C GLU A 410 -9.12 -16.83 38.97
N LEU A 411 -8.20 -17.40 38.16
CA LEU A 411 -8.44 -18.60 37.33
C LEU A 411 -8.00 -19.92 37.98
N ASP A 412 -7.93 -20.00 39.31
CA ASP A 412 -7.40 -21.17 40.02
C ASP A 412 -8.15 -22.48 39.73
N GLU A 413 -9.48 -22.41 39.60
CA GLU A 413 -10.31 -23.60 39.27
C GLU A 413 -10.04 -24.14 37.86
N GLU A 414 -9.78 -23.24 36.89
CA GLU A 414 -9.45 -23.62 35.51
C GLU A 414 -8.10 -24.33 35.42
N LEU A 415 -7.17 -24.03 36.34
CA LEU A 415 -5.86 -24.66 36.42
C LEU A 415 -5.87 -26.03 37.10
N ALA A 416 -6.96 -26.40 37.79
CA ALA A 416 -6.99 -27.55 38.69
C ALA A 416 -6.81 -28.92 37.99
N ASP A 417 -7.25 -29.04 36.73
CA ASP A 417 -7.08 -30.26 35.94
C ASP A 417 -5.71 -30.36 35.22
N GLY A 418 -4.89 -29.31 35.31
CA GLY A 418 -3.56 -29.24 34.71
C GLY A 418 -3.52 -29.01 33.19
N SER A 419 -4.68 -28.97 32.51
CA SER A 419 -4.78 -28.87 31.04
C SER A 419 -4.24 -27.55 30.48
N LEU A 420 -4.14 -26.50 31.31
CA LEU A 420 -3.69 -25.16 30.91
C LEU A 420 -2.25 -24.82 31.36
N VAL A 421 -1.52 -25.79 31.92
CA VAL A 421 -0.16 -25.56 32.44
C VAL A 421 0.83 -25.27 31.32
N THR A 422 0.70 -25.96 30.18
CA THR A 422 1.61 -25.84 29.03
C THR A 422 1.03 -24.93 27.95
N MET A 423 1.90 -24.31 27.15
CA MET A 423 1.48 -23.53 25.97
C MET A 423 0.60 -24.36 25.01
N GLU A 424 0.96 -25.62 24.78
CA GLU A 424 0.18 -26.54 23.93
C GLU A 424 -1.22 -26.78 24.49
N GLY A 425 -1.33 -27.03 25.80
CA GLY A 425 -2.61 -27.18 26.47
C GLY A 425 -3.48 -25.92 26.39
N ARG A 426 -2.88 -24.75 26.61
CA ARG A 426 -3.57 -23.46 26.44
C ARG A 426 -4.09 -23.25 25.02
N ARG A 427 -3.35 -23.67 23.99
CA ARG A 427 -3.80 -23.61 22.59
C ARG A 427 -4.95 -24.57 22.32
N ALA A 428 -4.84 -25.81 22.78
CA ALA A 428 -5.88 -26.83 22.61
C ALA A 428 -7.20 -26.42 23.28
N HIS A 429 -7.15 -25.58 24.32
CA HIS A 429 -8.31 -25.10 25.07
C HIS A 429 -8.54 -23.58 24.91
N GLN A 430 -8.05 -22.97 23.83
CA GLN A 430 -8.06 -21.52 23.70
C GLN A 430 -9.47 -20.92 23.60
N ASP A 431 -10.46 -21.64 23.07
CA ASP A 431 -11.86 -21.15 23.05
C ASP A 431 -12.41 -20.96 24.48
N ARG A 432 -12.12 -21.91 25.38
CA ARG A 432 -12.47 -21.83 26.81
C ARG A 432 -11.76 -20.66 27.50
N LEU A 433 -10.47 -20.46 27.19
CA LEU A 433 -9.71 -19.31 27.69
C LEU A 433 -10.32 -17.99 27.19
N ASP A 434 -10.65 -17.93 25.91
CA ASP A 434 -11.17 -16.72 25.29
C ASP A 434 -12.53 -16.32 25.87
N GLU A 435 -13.41 -17.28 26.18
CA GLU A 435 -14.68 -17.05 26.87
C GLU A 435 -14.44 -16.43 28.26
N ARG A 436 -13.54 -17.02 29.05
CA ARG A 436 -13.27 -16.56 30.41
C ARG A 436 -12.59 -15.20 30.45
N ILE A 437 -11.59 -14.98 29.60
CA ILE A 437 -10.91 -13.69 29.45
C ILE A 437 -11.89 -12.64 28.94
N GLY A 438 -12.71 -12.99 27.94
CA GLY A 438 -13.75 -12.12 27.41
C GLY A 438 -14.75 -11.67 28.47
N ALA A 439 -15.21 -12.58 29.34
CA ALA A 439 -16.08 -12.24 30.46
C ALA A 439 -15.40 -11.30 31.47
N TRP A 440 -14.13 -11.53 31.77
CA TRP A 440 -13.37 -10.67 32.70
C TRP A 440 -13.14 -9.26 32.11
N VAL A 441 -12.77 -9.16 30.84
CA VAL A 441 -12.56 -7.87 30.15
C VAL A 441 -13.88 -7.14 29.95
N GLY A 442 -14.93 -7.84 29.52
CA GLY A 442 -16.25 -7.27 29.25
C GLY A 442 -16.98 -6.71 30.48
N ALA A 443 -16.53 -7.04 31.69
CA ALA A 443 -17.03 -6.47 32.93
C ALA A 443 -16.31 -5.16 33.35
N ARG A 444 -15.33 -4.67 32.57
CA ARG A 444 -14.44 -3.58 32.95
C ARG A 444 -14.29 -2.54 31.83
N ASP A 445 -13.96 -1.31 32.24
CA ASP A 445 -13.42 -0.27 31.35
C ASP A 445 -12.10 -0.76 30.71
N ALA A 446 -11.86 -0.41 29.45
CA ALA A 446 -10.72 -0.93 28.71
C ALA A 446 -9.38 -0.53 29.34
N ASN A 447 -9.26 0.71 29.84
CA ASN A 447 -8.04 1.19 30.49
C ASN A 447 -7.86 0.57 31.88
N ALA A 448 -8.94 0.30 32.60
CA ALA A 448 -8.88 -0.42 33.88
C ALA A 448 -8.37 -1.86 33.70
N ALA A 449 -8.88 -2.57 32.69
CA ALA A 449 -8.42 -3.91 32.33
C ALA A 449 -6.92 -3.90 31.93
N VAL A 450 -6.53 -2.98 31.05
CA VAL A 450 -5.14 -2.78 30.63
C VAL A 450 -4.23 -2.45 31.82
N GLY A 451 -4.67 -1.56 32.72
CA GLY A 451 -3.91 -1.15 33.90
C GLY A 451 -3.62 -2.32 34.82
N ALA A 452 -4.64 -3.10 35.18
CA ALA A 452 -4.49 -4.26 36.07
C ALA A 452 -3.52 -5.31 35.48
N LEU A 453 -3.71 -5.68 34.22
CA LEU A 453 -2.90 -6.69 33.54
C LEU A 453 -1.46 -6.23 33.29
N ARG A 454 -1.27 -4.98 32.85
CA ARG A 454 0.05 -4.41 32.59
C ARG A 454 0.87 -4.30 33.87
N SER A 455 0.26 -3.92 34.99
CA SER A 455 0.92 -3.86 36.30
C SER A 455 1.40 -5.23 36.79
N ALA A 456 0.75 -6.32 36.36
CA ALA A 456 1.17 -7.69 36.62
C ALA A 456 2.20 -8.24 35.61
N GLY A 457 2.62 -7.43 34.63
CA GLY A 457 3.59 -7.85 33.60
C GLY A 457 3.00 -8.62 32.43
N VAL A 458 1.67 -8.63 32.28
CA VAL A 458 1.00 -9.23 31.11
C VAL A 458 1.03 -8.26 29.93
N PRO A 459 1.49 -8.66 28.73
CA PRO A 459 1.38 -7.85 27.52
C PRO A 459 -0.08 -7.57 27.17
N VAL A 460 -0.45 -6.29 27.22
CA VAL A 460 -1.83 -5.83 27.05
C VAL A 460 -1.90 -4.40 26.53
N ALA A 461 -2.86 -4.13 25.65
CA ALA A 461 -3.13 -2.79 25.13
C ALA A 461 -4.61 -2.61 24.77
N VAL A 462 -5.10 -1.36 24.81
CA VAL A 462 -6.36 -1.01 24.15
C VAL A 462 -6.13 -1.05 22.63
N ALA A 463 -7.02 -1.68 21.88
CA ALA A 463 -7.01 -1.61 20.43
C ALA A 463 -7.36 -0.17 19.99
N ALA A 464 -6.44 0.50 19.32
CA ALA A 464 -6.59 1.91 18.99
C ALA A 464 -7.72 2.15 17.98
N ASP A 465 -8.63 3.07 18.29
CA ASP A 465 -9.65 3.55 17.35
C ASP A 465 -9.04 4.57 16.38
N HIS A 466 -8.94 4.19 15.11
CA HIS A 466 -8.39 5.03 14.04
C HIS A 466 -9.13 6.38 13.89
N ARG A 467 -10.43 6.46 14.22
CA ARG A 467 -11.21 7.71 14.19
C ARG A 467 -10.65 8.76 15.15
N ARG A 468 -9.86 8.32 16.13
CA ARG A 468 -9.25 9.13 17.18
C ARG A 468 -7.73 9.21 17.07
N ALA A 469 -7.13 8.70 15.99
CA ALA A 469 -5.68 8.65 15.81
C ALA A 469 -5.01 10.03 15.93
N SER A 470 -5.64 11.09 15.40
CA SER A 470 -5.15 12.47 15.52
C SER A 470 -5.10 13.01 16.95
N PHE A 471 -5.85 12.40 17.87
CA PHE A 471 -5.86 12.75 19.30
C PHE A 471 -4.99 11.82 20.14
N HIS A 472 -4.34 10.81 19.54
CA HIS A 472 -3.52 9.86 20.28
C HIS A 472 -2.27 10.54 20.83
N GLU A 473 -2.06 10.47 22.16
CA GLU A 473 -0.99 11.19 22.86
C GLU A 473 0.39 10.96 22.25
N GLN A 474 0.73 9.70 21.94
CA GLN A 474 2.02 9.38 21.30
C GLN A 474 2.15 9.95 19.88
N MET A 475 1.06 10.06 19.11
CA MET A 475 1.11 10.63 17.76
C MET A 475 1.31 12.14 17.84
N ILE A 476 0.64 12.81 18.78
CA ILE A 476 0.83 14.24 19.09
C ILE A 476 2.26 14.50 19.55
N ALA A 477 2.76 13.73 20.53
CA ALA A 477 4.12 13.88 21.07
C ALA A 477 5.22 13.67 20.02
N ARG A 478 4.93 12.88 18.98
CA ARG A 478 5.86 12.65 17.87
C ARG A 478 5.70 13.65 16.71
N HIS A 479 4.76 14.58 16.79
CA HIS A 479 4.37 15.47 15.68
C HIS A 479 4.05 14.68 14.40
N PHE A 480 3.34 13.56 14.55
CA PHE A 480 2.97 12.72 13.40
C PHE A 480 2.05 13.47 12.42
N PHE A 481 1.26 14.41 12.95
CA PHE A 481 0.45 15.33 12.16
C PHE A 481 1.02 16.74 12.28
N GLU A 482 1.19 17.41 11.15
CA GLU A 482 1.44 18.85 11.08
C GLU A 482 0.16 19.54 10.58
N THR A 483 -0.04 20.79 11.00
CA THR A 483 -1.17 21.60 10.54
C THR A 483 -0.74 22.44 9.34
N ILE A 484 -1.53 22.41 8.27
CA ILE A 484 -1.28 23.20 7.06
C ILE A 484 -2.57 23.87 6.56
N GLU A 485 -2.43 25.06 5.98
CA GLU A 485 -3.52 25.81 5.36
C GLU A 485 -3.57 25.52 3.87
N HIS A 486 -4.71 25.02 3.37
CA HIS A 486 -4.98 24.85 1.96
C HIS A 486 -5.96 25.95 1.49
N PRO A 487 -5.74 26.59 0.32
CA PRO A 487 -6.50 27.76 -0.12
C PRO A 487 -8.01 27.53 -0.26
N VAL A 488 -8.46 26.29 -0.46
CA VAL A 488 -9.89 25.95 -0.62
C VAL A 488 -10.48 25.27 0.63
N VAL A 489 -9.69 24.46 1.32
CA VAL A 489 -10.19 23.58 2.40
C VAL A 489 -9.91 24.17 3.78
N GLY A 490 -9.08 25.21 3.84
CA GLY A 490 -8.64 25.83 5.08
C GLY A 490 -7.61 24.99 5.83
N THR A 491 -7.48 25.28 7.11
CA THR A 491 -6.51 24.66 8.01
C THR A 491 -6.95 23.26 8.43
N HIS A 492 -6.09 22.26 8.24
CA HIS A 492 -6.37 20.87 8.62
C HIS A 492 -5.09 20.12 9.05
N PRO A 493 -5.21 19.06 9.88
CA PRO A 493 -4.10 18.19 10.21
C PRO A 493 -3.78 17.24 9.05
N THR A 494 -2.50 17.10 8.74
CA THR A 494 -2.01 16.26 7.66
C THR A 494 -0.86 15.38 8.16
N PRO A 495 -0.88 14.06 7.89
CA PRO A 495 0.19 13.17 8.33
C PRO A 495 1.53 13.55 7.68
N THR A 496 2.61 13.43 8.44
CA THR A 496 3.98 13.69 7.96
C THR A 496 4.71 12.40 7.60
N MET A 497 5.99 12.51 7.21
CA MET A 497 6.86 11.35 7.08
C MET A 497 6.93 10.56 8.40
N PRO A 498 6.95 9.22 8.39
CA PRO A 498 7.00 8.38 9.60
C PRO A 498 8.41 8.33 10.23
N PHE A 499 9.27 9.31 9.94
CA PHE A 499 10.59 9.50 10.53
C PHE A 499 10.88 11.00 10.69
N ARG A 500 11.92 11.32 11.47
CA ARG A 500 12.35 12.70 11.72
C ARG A 500 13.85 12.83 11.53
N TYR A 501 14.26 13.96 10.98
CA TYR A 501 15.65 14.40 11.10
C TYR A 501 15.74 15.44 12.19
N ALA A 502 16.79 15.37 13.01
CA ALA A 502 17.06 16.40 14.02
C ALA A 502 17.23 17.79 13.38
N SER A 503 17.64 17.84 12.11
CA SER A 503 17.82 19.07 11.33
C SER A 503 16.55 19.56 10.60
N VAL A 504 15.43 18.85 10.69
CA VAL A 504 14.18 19.21 10.01
C VAL A 504 13.12 19.54 11.04
N GLU A 505 12.75 20.81 11.11
CA GLU A 505 11.72 21.30 12.03
C GLU A 505 10.32 20.88 11.59
N ARG A 506 10.00 21.02 10.29
CA ARG A 506 8.71 20.70 9.69
C ARG A 506 8.85 20.01 8.34
N TRP A 507 8.01 19.00 8.10
CA TRP A 507 7.94 18.27 6.85
C TRP A 507 7.02 18.95 5.82
N LEU A 508 5.94 19.56 6.27
CA LEU A 508 4.95 20.19 5.40
C LEU A 508 5.33 21.66 5.15
N ARG A 509 5.82 21.92 3.94
CA ARG A 509 6.25 23.26 3.48
C ARG A 509 5.22 23.94 2.60
N ARG A 510 4.44 23.15 1.84
CA ARG A 510 3.34 23.62 1.00
C ARG A 510 2.17 22.64 1.06
N PRO A 511 0.90 23.12 1.02
CA PRO A 511 -0.25 22.24 0.91
C PRO A 511 -0.23 21.51 -0.43
N ALA A 512 -1.11 20.52 -0.60
CA ALA A 512 -1.34 19.96 -1.94
C ALA A 512 -1.80 21.06 -2.91
N PRO A 513 -1.41 21.01 -4.19
CA PRO A 513 -1.77 22.04 -5.15
C PRO A 513 -3.23 21.96 -5.55
N THR A 514 -3.90 23.11 -5.69
CA THR A 514 -5.17 23.15 -6.42
C THR A 514 -4.93 22.81 -7.89
N ILE A 515 -5.97 22.39 -8.60
CA ILE A 515 -5.81 22.02 -10.02
C ILE A 515 -5.23 23.19 -10.83
N GLY A 516 -4.10 22.95 -11.50
CA GLY A 516 -3.41 23.95 -12.33
C GLY A 516 -2.82 25.15 -11.57
N GLN A 517 -2.69 25.08 -10.24
CA GLN A 517 -2.23 26.20 -9.41
C GLN A 517 -0.93 26.84 -9.89
N HIS A 518 -0.02 26.03 -10.45
CA HIS A 518 1.33 26.47 -10.81
C HIS A 518 1.54 26.51 -12.33
N ASN A 519 0.46 26.57 -13.13
CA ASN A 519 0.56 26.66 -14.60
C ASN A 519 1.48 27.80 -15.03
N ASP A 520 1.20 29.05 -14.65
CA ASP A 520 1.99 30.21 -15.08
C ASP A 520 3.45 30.14 -14.62
N GLU A 521 3.69 29.64 -13.39
CA GLU A 521 5.03 29.49 -12.82
C GLU A 521 5.86 28.47 -13.62
N ILE A 522 5.29 27.30 -13.88
CA ILE A 522 6.00 26.19 -14.54
C ILE A 522 6.16 26.48 -16.03
N LEU A 523 5.10 26.95 -16.70
CA LEU A 523 5.11 27.29 -18.13
C LEU A 523 6.04 28.47 -18.45
N GLY A 524 6.14 29.44 -17.53
CA GLY A 524 7.09 30.54 -17.64
C GLY A 524 8.56 30.09 -17.65
N VAL A 525 8.89 28.96 -17.01
CA VAL A 525 10.25 28.40 -16.94
C VAL A 525 10.62 27.61 -18.20
N ILE A 526 9.67 26.89 -18.79
CA ILE A 526 9.91 26.10 -20.02
C ILE A 526 9.86 26.94 -21.30
N GLY A 527 9.46 28.22 -21.21
CA GLY A 527 9.62 29.21 -22.28
C GLY A 527 8.45 29.27 -23.28
N THR A 528 7.39 28.51 -23.03
CA THR A 528 6.17 28.50 -23.84
C THR A 528 5.06 29.28 -23.11
N ARG A 529 4.68 30.45 -23.63
CA ARG A 529 3.36 31.04 -23.35
C ARG A 529 2.39 30.53 -24.42
N PRO A 530 1.46 29.62 -24.13
CA PRO A 530 0.32 29.40 -25.01
C PRO A 530 -0.61 30.61 -24.89
N GLN A 531 -1.00 31.20 -26.02
CA GLN A 531 -2.11 32.13 -26.07
C GLN A 531 -3.42 31.34 -25.96
N GLY A 532 -4.15 31.50 -24.84
CA GLY A 532 -5.55 31.06 -24.69
C GLY A 532 -5.78 30.13 -23.51
N VAL A 533 -6.30 30.71 -22.42
CA VAL A 533 -6.88 30.03 -21.24
C VAL A 533 -8.30 29.58 -21.55
#